data_AF-A0A7J2PYP1-F1
#
_entry.id   AF-A0A7J2PYP1-F1
#
_cell.length_a   1.000
_cell.length_b   1.000
_cell.length_c   1.000
_cell.angle_alpha   90.00
_cell.angle_beta   90.00
_cell.angle_gamma   90.00
#
_symmetry.space_group_name_H-M   'P 1'
#
loop_
_entity.id
_entity.type
_entity.pdbx_description
1 polymer ?
#
loop_
_entity_poly.entity_id
_entity_poly.type
_entity_poly.pdbx_seq_one_letter_code
_entity_poly.pdbx_strand_id
1 'polypeptide(L)' 'MNQYYWDFKIEKNLVELRNLATVAKIIIVSAISRKESRGIHFNLDYPNKSDMSRATTLRKP' A
#
# COMPACT_ATOMS: atom_id res chain seq x y z
N MET A 1 -33.93 -13.23 -13.75
CA MET A 1 -32.77 -13.66 -12.92
C MET A 1 -31.51 -12.79 -13.17
N ASN A 2 -31.62 -11.47 -13.39
CA ASN A 2 -30.47 -10.68 -13.90
C ASN A 2 -30.31 -9.27 -13.30
N GLN A 3 -30.95 -8.96 -12.16
CA GLN A 3 -30.92 -7.59 -11.59
C GLN A 3 -30.11 -7.44 -10.30
N TYR A 4 -29.57 -8.52 -9.73
CA TYR A 4 -28.97 -8.44 -8.38
C TYR A 4 -27.57 -7.80 -8.32
N TYR A 5 -26.92 -7.56 -9.47
CA TYR A 5 -25.52 -7.11 -9.53
C TYR A 5 -25.31 -5.68 -10.08
N TRP A 6 -26.35 -5.02 -10.59
CA TRP A 6 -26.21 -3.73 -11.28
C TRP A 6 -26.61 -2.49 -10.49
N ASP A 7 -27.23 -2.65 -9.32
CA ASP A 7 -27.71 -1.53 -8.48
C ASP A 7 -26.83 -1.27 -7.25
N PHE A 8 -25.52 -1.52 -7.32
CA PHE A 8 -24.63 -1.10 -6.24
C PHE A 8 -24.48 0.43 -6.29
N LYS A 9 -25.31 1.13 -5.51
CA LYS A 9 -25.18 2.58 -5.33
C LYS A 9 -23.79 2.87 -4.77
N ILE A 10 -23.10 3.82 -5.40
CA ILE A 10 -21.82 4.31 -4.90
C ILE A 10 -22.10 5.08 -3.61
N GLU A 11 -21.87 4.43 -2.48
CA GLU A 11 -21.96 5.06 -1.17
C GLU A 11 -20.61 5.62 -0.74
N LYS A 12 -20.64 6.72 0.01
CA LYS A 12 -19.45 7.40 0.55
C LYS A 12 -18.52 6.41 1.29
N ASN A 13 -19.10 5.57 2.14
CA ASN A 13 -18.34 4.59 2.94
C ASN A 13 -17.59 3.57 2.07
N LEU A 14 -18.17 3.17 0.93
CA LEU A 14 -17.52 2.24 0.00
C LEU A 14 -16.30 2.89 -0.68
N VAL A 15 -16.41 4.16 -1.05
CA VAL A 15 -15.30 4.92 -1.64
C VAL A 15 -14.18 5.13 -0.61
N GLU A 16 -14.52 5.48 0.62
CA GLU A 16 -13.57 5.64 1.72
C GLU A 16 -12.83 4.33 2.01
N LEU A 17 -13.56 3.21 2.07
CA LEU A 17 -12.98 1.88 2.24
C LEU A 17 -12.00 1.54 1.11
N ARG A 18 -12.39 1.80 -0.15
CA ARG A 18 -11.51 1.56 -1.31
C ARG A 18 -10.24 2.39 -1.23
N ASN A 19 -10.35 3.66 -0.83
CA ASN A 19 -9.19 4.55 -0.70
C ASN A 19 -8.25 4.07 0.40
N LEU A 20 -8.78 3.71 1.57
CA LEU A 20 -7.98 3.19 2.69
C LEU A 20 -7.28 1.89 2.31
N ALA A 21 -7.99 0.94 1.69
CA ALA A 21 -7.40 -0.31 1.22
C ALA A 21 -6.30 -0.08 0.17
N THR A 22 -6.49 0.90 -0.72
CA THR A 22 -5.50 1.26 -1.74
C THR A 22 -4.24 1.85 -1.10
N VAL A 23 -4.38 2.78 -0.16
CA VAL A 23 -3.25 3.38 0.56
C VAL A 23 -2.52 2.32 1.40
N ALA A 24 -3.26 1.45 2.10
CA ALA A 24 -2.68 0.34 2.86
C ALA A 24 -1.84 -0.58 1.97
N LYS A 25 -2.34 -0.94 0.78
CA LYS A 25 -1.58 -1.73 -0.19
C LYS A 25 -0.28 -1.04 -0.60
N ILE A 26 -0.30 0.26 -0.87
CA ILE A 26 0.89 1.04 -1.23
C ILE A 26 1.92 1.02 -0.10
N ILE A 27 1.49 1.18 1.15
CA ILE A 27 2.36 1.12 2.34
C ILE A 27 3.03 -0.26 2.42
N ILE A 28 2.26 -1.35 2.32
CA ILE A 28 2.75 -2.73 2.44
C ILE A 28 3.77 -3.02 1.33
N VAL A 29 3.45 -2.72 0.07
CA VAL A 29 4.36 -2.96 -1.06
C VAL A 29 5.64 -2.13 -0.91
N SER A 30 5.51 -0.88 -0.45
CA SER A 30 6.67 -0.02 -0.18
C SER A 30 7.58 -0.61 0.90
N ALA A 31 7.01 -1.09 1.99
CA ALA A 31 7.76 -1.71 3.09
C ALA A 31 8.48 -3.00 2.65
N ILE A 32 7.81 -3.87 1.89
CA ILE A 32 8.40 -5.11 1.36
C ILE A 32 9.60 -4.84 0.44
N SER A 33 9.50 -3.78 -0.38
CA SER A 33 10.56 -3.40 -1.33
C SER A 33 11.81 -2.81 -0.64
N ARG A 34 11.68 -2.27 0.58
CA ARG A 34 12.79 -1.64 1.31
C ARG A 34 13.57 -2.69 2.13
N LYS A 35 14.73 -3.07 1.60
CA LYS A 35 15.70 -4.01 2.19
C LYS A 35 16.74 -3.32 3.08
N GLU A 36 16.26 -2.47 3.99
CA GLU A 36 17.06 -1.79 5.03
C GLU A 36 16.14 -1.40 6.19
N SER A 37 16.72 -0.99 7.31
CA SER A 37 16.02 -0.32 8.40
C SER A 37 16.50 1.12 8.51
N ARG A 38 15.58 2.08 8.39
CA ARG A 38 15.89 3.51 8.39
C ARG A 38 14.72 4.33 8.93
N GLY A 39 15.00 5.12 9.97
CA GLY A 39 14.01 6.00 10.58
C GLY A 39 12.86 5.20 11.18
N ILE A 40 11.62 5.50 10.75
CA ILE A 40 10.40 4.81 11.21
C ILE A 40 10.15 3.44 10.54
N HIS A 41 10.93 3.08 9.53
CA HIS A 41 10.85 1.76 8.88
C HIS A 41 11.90 0.83 9.46
N PHE A 42 11.47 -0.23 10.13
CA PHE A 42 12.34 -1.27 10.68
C PHE A 42 12.01 -2.63 10.04
N ASN A 43 13.04 -3.34 9.60
CA ASN A 43 12.96 -4.62 8.95
C ASN A 43 13.91 -5.60 9.65
N LEU A 44 13.37 -6.65 10.27
CA LEU A 44 14.14 -7.61 11.06
C LEU A 44 15.19 -8.35 10.20
N ASP A 45 14.88 -8.63 8.94
CA ASP A 45 15.79 -9.31 8.01
C ASP A 45 16.91 -8.37 7.53
N TYR A 46 16.70 -7.05 7.62
CA TYR A 46 17.63 -6.01 7.17
C TYR A 46 17.76 -4.92 8.26
N PRO A 47 18.36 -5.23 9.42
CA PRO A 47 18.35 -4.35 10.60
C PRO A 47 19.21 -3.09 10.44
N ASN A 48 20.11 -3.07 9.46
CA ASN A 48 21.04 -1.98 9.22
C ASN A 48 20.56 -1.05 8.09
N LYS A 49 21.10 0.17 8.07
CA LYS A 49 20.93 1.13 6.98
C LYS A 49 21.78 0.74 5.77
N SER A 50 21.26 0.94 4.57
CA SER A 50 22.05 0.89 3.33
C SER A 50 23.02 2.09 3.26
N ASP A 51 24.19 1.90 2.64
CA ASP A 51 25.15 2.98 2.39
C ASP A 51 24.54 4.09 1.53
N MET A 52 23.76 3.72 0.51
CA MET A 52 23.04 4.67 -0.33
C MET A 52 21.57 4.76 0.07
N SER A 53 21.12 5.98 0.36
CA SER A 53 19.71 6.28 0.61
C SER A 53 18.95 6.36 -0.71
N ARG A 54 17.79 5.70 -0.80
CA ARG A 54 16.90 5.74 -1.96
C ARG A 54 15.45 5.89 -1.53
N ALA A 55 14.70 6.72 -2.26
CA ALA A 55 13.26 6.81 -2.10
C ALA A 55 12.59 5.55 -2.65
N THR A 56 11.59 5.02 -1.92
CA THR A 56 10.74 3.95 -2.45
C THR A 56 9.72 4.58 -3.39
N THR A 57 9.71 4.13 -4.65
CA THR A 57 8.76 4.62 -5.66
C THR A 57 7.98 3.45 -6.22
N LEU A 58 6.65 3.59 -6.30
CA LEU A 58 5.77 2.63 -6.94
C LEU A 58 5.26 3.24 -8.25
N ARG A 59 5.38 2.51 -9.34
CA ARG A 59 4.77 2.89 -10.62
C ARG A 59 3.46 2.13 -10.78
N LYS A 60 2.48 2.79 -11.39
CA LYS A 60 1.27 2.10 -11.83
C LYS A 60 1.70 1.05 -12.88
N PRO A 61 1.14 -0.17 -12.86
CA PRO A 61 1.33 -1.09 -13.98
C PRO A 61 0.86 -0.46 -15.29
#